data_AF-A0A3M6WYZ4-F1
#
_entry.id   AF-A0A3M6WYZ4-F1
#
_cell.length_a   1.000
_cell.length_b   1.000
_cell.length_c   1.000
_cell.angle_alpha   90.00
_cell.angle_beta   90.00
_cell.angle_gamma   90.00
#
_symmetry.space_group_name_H-M   'P 1'
#
loop_
_entity.id
_entity.type
_entity.pdbx_description
1 polymer ?
#
loop_
_entity_poly.entity_id
_entity_poly.type
_entity_poly.pdbx_seq_one_letter_code
_entity_poly.pdbx_strand_id
1 'polypeptide(L)'
;MIAKLGRADITYDKLGISALVATLRFLFDMRPNLKIIIAGAVRNAETFETFRHACLRSKFQVEEVDYQPEAVRDQKALFYATVMPLKILLIEKGSAA
;
A
#
# COMPACT_ATOMS: atom_id res chain seq x y z
N MET A 1 11.37 -1.08 -1.57
CA MET A 1 10.77 -2.43 -1.36
C MET A 1 9.38 -2.42 -2.00
N ILE A 2 9.03 -3.44 -2.79
CA ILE A 2 7.68 -3.55 -3.38
C ILE A 2 6.92 -4.62 -2.59
N ALA A 3 5.87 -4.23 -1.89
CA ALA A 3 4.96 -5.16 -1.22
C ALA A 3 3.64 -5.25 -2.01
N LYS A 4 3.21 -6.47 -2.32
CA LYS A 4 1.95 -6.73 -3.05
C LYS A 4 0.86 -7.11 -2.05
N LEU A 5 -0.25 -6.37 -2.05
CA LEU A 5 -1.42 -6.59 -1.18
C LEU A 5 -2.44 -7.58 -1.79
N GLY A 6 -2.22 -8.08 -3.00
CA GLY A 6 -3.25 -8.77 -3.78
C GLY A 6 -3.66 -10.16 -3.26
N ARG A 7 -2.94 -10.74 -2.30
CA ARG A 7 -3.27 -12.07 -1.74
C ARG A 7 -2.61 -12.34 -0.38
N ALA A 8 -2.48 -11.30 0.43
CA ALA A 8 -2.11 -11.46 1.83
C ALA A 8 -3.20 -10.78 2.64
N ASP A 9 -3.93 -11.55 3.45
CA ASP A 9 -4.96 -11.10 4.39
C ASP A 9 -4.44 -10.13 5.48
N ILE A 10 -3.21 -9.62 5.31
CA ILE A 10 -2.51 -8.71 6.22
C ILE A 10 -3.21 -7.36 6.32
N THR A 11 -4.04 -6.96 5.35
CA THR A 11 -4.81 -5.71 5.48
C THR A 11 -6.18 -5.90 6.11
N TYR A 12 -6.80 -7.08 6.04
CA TYR A 12 -8.18 -7.26 6.54
C TYR A 12 -8.27 -7.38 8.06
N ASP A 13 -7.26 -7.97 8.67
CA ASP A 13 -7.18 -8.07 10.13
C ASP A 13 -6.40 -6.88 10.72
N LYS A 14 -6.95 -6.28 11.78
CA LYS A 14 -6.33 -5.16 12.50
C LYS A 14 -4.93 -5.52 13.01
N LEU A 15 -4.71 -6.79 13.34
CA LEU A 15 -3.38 -7.30 13.74
C LEU A 15 -2.40 -7.27 12.57
N GLY A 16 -2.85 -7.66 11.37
CA GLY A 16 -2.05 -7.61 10.16
C GLY A 16 -1.62 -6.19 9.80
N ILE A 17 -2.56 -5.22 9.84
CA ILE A 17 -2.25 -3.80 9.59
C ILE A 17 -1.20 -3.30 10.59
N SER A 18 -1.38 -3.62 11.87
CA SER A 18 -0.47 -3.17 12.93
C SER A 18 0.92 -3.77 12.76
N ALA A 19 1.02 -5.07 12.46
CA ALA A 19 2.29 -5.74 12.20
C ALA A 19 3.00 -5.19 10.96
N LEU A 20 2.25 -4.89 9.90
CA LEU A 20 2.80 -4.29 8.69
C LEU A 20 3.37 -2.90 9.00
N VAL A 21 2.61 -2.02 9.65
CA VAL A 21 3.07 -0.67 10.02
C VAL A 21 4.30 -0.73 10.94
N ALA A 22 4.34 -1.65 11.90
CA ALA A 22 5.53 -1.86 12.74
C ALA A 22 6.75 -2.29 11.91
N THR A 23 6.56 -3.16 10.92
CA THR A 23 7.61 -3.58 9.99
C THR A 23 8.11 -2.40 9.16
N LEU A 24 7.21 -1.56 8.62
CA LEU A 24 7.60 -0.36 7.87
C LEU A 24 8.43 0.59 8.74
N ARG A 25 8.02 0.81 9.99
CA ARG A 25 8.77 1.64 10.94
C ARG A 25 10.18 1.11 11.16
N PHE A 26 10.31 -0.18 11.43
CA PHE A 26 11.62 -0.83 11.59
C PHE A 26 12.51 -0.66 10.34
N LEU A 27 11.94 -0.79 9.14
CA LEU A 27 12.67 -0.57 7.89
C LEU A 27 13.13 0.89 7.74
N PHE A 28 12.30 1.88 8.10
CA PHE A 28 12.65 3.30 8.07
C PHE A 28 13.63 3.72 9.18
N ASP A 29 13.66 3.00 10.30
CA ASP A 29 14.68 3.20 11.35
C ASP A 29 16.04 2.70 10.87
N MET A 30 16.08 1.56 10.16
CA MET A 30 17.32 1.05 9.55
C MET A 30 17.76 1.85 8.31
N ARG A 31 16.82 2.32 7.49
CA ARG A 31 17.09 3.08 6.25
C ARG A 31 16.08 4.22 6.07
N PRO A 32 16.36 5.42 6.60
CA PRO A 32 15.44 6.55 6.54
C PRO A 32 15.02 6.98 5.14
N ASN A 33 15.89 6.81 4.15
CA ASN A 33 15.65 7.21 2.76
C ASN A 33 14.99 6.10 1.92
N LEU A 34 14.54 5.01 2.56
CA LEU A 34 13.87 3.93 1.85
C LEU A 34 12.53 4.43 1.29
N LYS A 35 12.23 4.04 0.05
CA LYS A 35 10.90 4.20 -0.54
C LYS A 35 10.20 2.85 -0.59
N ILE A 36 8.97 2.78 -0.11
CA ILE A 36 8.18 1.56 -0.07
C ILE A 36 6.95 1.76 -0.95
N ILE A 37 6.75 0.86 -1.92
CA ILE A 37 5.56 0.87 -2.78
C ILE A 37 4.68 -0.30 -2.39
N ILE A 38 3.42 -0.01 -2.11
CA ILE A 38 2.41 -0.99 -1.75
C ILE A 38 1.28 -0.92 -2.77
N ALA A 39 1.03 -2.01 -3.50
CA ALA A 39 -0.01 -2.08 -4.52
C ALA A 39 -1.04 -3.18 -4.21
N GLY A 40 -2.33 -2.85 -4.34
CA GLY A 40 -3.42 -3.76 -3.99
C GLY A 40 -4.71 -3.52 -4.76
N ALA A 41 -5.44 -4.60 -5.01
CA ALA A 41 -6.84 -4.50 -5.44
C ALA A 41 -7.71 -4.17 -4.22
N VAL A 42 -8.49 -3.10 -4.28
CA VAL A 42 -9.38 -2.69 -3.18
C VAL A 42 -10.71 -3.41 -3.32
N ARG A 43 -10.90 -4.43 -2.48
CA ARG A 43 -12.19 -5.14 -2.35
C ARG A 43 -13.06 -4.58 -1.23
N ASN A 44 -12.44 -3.95 -0.23
CA ASN A 44 -13.08 -3.24 0.86
C ASN A 44 -12.36 -1.90 1.06
N ALA A 45 -13.07 -0.80 0.80
CA ALA A 45 -12.52 0.54 0.93
C ALA A 45 -12.18 0.90 2.39
N GLU A 46 -12.97 0.44 3.36
CA GLU A 46 -12.75 0.70 4.80
C GLU A 46 -11.40 0.13 5.26
N THR A 47 -11.05 -1.06 4.76
CA THR A 47 -9.78 -1.71 5.07
C THR A 47 -8.59 -0.91 4.55
N PHE A 48 -8.69 -0.41 3.32
CA PHE A 48 -7.65 0.43 2.71
C PHE A 48 -7.47 1.74 3.49
N GLU A 49 -8.58 2.40 3.85
CA GLU A 49 -8.54 3.61 4.66
C GLU A 49 -7.99 3.36 6.07
N THR A 50 -8.32 2.22 6.69
CA THR A 50 -7.77 1.85 7.99
C THR A 50 -6.24 1.73 7.94
N PHE A 51 -5.70 1.10 6.89
CA PHE A 51 -4.25 1.02 6.67
C PHE A 51 -3.63 2.40 6.41
N ARG A 52 -4.25 3.22 5.55
CA ARG A 52 -3.80 4.59 5.27
C ARG A 52 -3.73 5.42 6.55
N HIS A 53 -4.80 5.40 7.36
CA HIS A 53 -4.84 6.09 8.64
C HIS A 53 -3.79 5.58 9.62
N ALA A 54 -3.51 4.27 9.65
CA ALA A 54 -2.45 3.73 10.50
C ALA A 54 -1.06 4.27 10.11
N CYS A 55 -0.77 4.37 8.81
CA CYS A 55 0.48 4.97 8.32
C CYS A 55 0.58 6.46 8.70
N LEU A 56 -0.50 7.22 8.55
CA LEU A 56 -0.53 8.64 8.92
C LEU A 56 -0.31 8.84 10.43
N ARG A 57 -0.94 8.03 11.28
CA ARG A 57 -0.72 8.04 12.74
C ARG A 57 0.73 7.72 13.11
N SER A 58 1.40 6.89 12.32
CA SER A 58 2.83 6.58 12.46
C SER A 58 3.76 7.64 11.87
N LYS A 59 3.23 8.79 11.45
CA LYS A 59 3.98 9.89 10.84
C LYS A 59 4.74 9.47 9.58
N PHE A 60 4.18 8.55 8.79
CA PHE A 60 4.69 8.27 7.45
C PHE A 60 4.12 9.28 6.45
N GLN A 61 4.89 9.60 5.43
CA GLN A 61 4.36 10.25 4.24
C GLN A 61 3.74 9.17 3.36
N VAL A 62 2.51 9.39 2.93
CA VAL A 62 1.75 8.46 2.11
C VAL A 62 1.18 9.22 0.93
N GLU A 63 1.59 8.84 -0.27
CA GLU A 63 1.10 9.36 -1.54
C GLU A 63 0.40 8.24 -2.29
N GLU A 64 -0.77 8.53 -2.87
CA GLU A 64 -1.42 7.62 -3.80
C GLU A 64 -0.87 7.89 -5.20
N VAL A 65 -0.27 6.88 -5.81
CA VAL A 65 0.25 6.96 -7.18
C VAL A 65 -0.92 6.74 -8.14
N ASP A 66 -1.20 7.74 -8.98
CA ASP A 66 -2.21 7.61 -10.02
C ASP A 66 -1.78 6.55 -11.04
N TYR A 67 -2.58 5.50 -11.15
CA TYR A 67 -2.39 4.43 -12.12
C TYR A 67 -3.72 4.14 -12.78
N GLN A 68 -3.79 4.43 -14.07
CA GLN A 68 -4.95 4.15 -14.89
C GLN A 68 -4.79 2.77 -15.51
N PRO A 69 -5.58 1.76 -15.08
CA PRO A 69 -5.50 0.43 -15.64
C PRO A 69 -5.90 0.43 -17.12
N GLU A 70 -5.13 -0.28 -17.94
CA GLU A 70 -5.52 -0.59 -19.32
C GLU A 70 -6.79 -1.44 -19.31
N ALA A 71 -7.70 -1.15 -20.24
CA ALA A 71 -8.89 -1.97 -20.43
C ALA A 71 -8.47 -3.42 -20.72
N VAL A 72 -9.22 -4.39 -20.19
CA VAL A 72 -8.85 -5.82 -20.26
C VAL A 72 -8.52 -6.29 -21.68
N ARG A 73 -9.25 -5.78 -22.67
CA ARG A 73 -9.06 -6.09 -24.10
C ARG A 73 -7.73 -5.57 -24.69
N ASP A 74 -7.16 -4.55 -24.06
CA ASP A 74 -5.95 -3.86 -24.51
C ASP A 74 -4.70 -4.34 -23.74
N GLN A 75 -4.88 -5.14 -22.68
CA GLN A 75 -3.79 -5.71 -21.88
C GLN A 75 -2.99 -6.75 -22.70
N LYS A 76 -1.71 -6.47 -22.94
CA LYS A 76 -0.81 -7.31 -23.78
C LYS A 76 0.10 -8.25 -22.99
N ALA A 77 0.05 -8.21 -21.65
CA ALA A 77 0.91 -8.98 -20.76
C ALA A 77 0.12 -9.39 -19.48
N LEU A 78 0.79 -9.53 -18.32
CA LEU A 78 0.19 -9.94 -17.03
C LEU A 78 -1.24 -9.39 -16.84
N PHE A 79 -2.21 -10.28 -16.94
CA PHE A 79 -3.62 -9.92 -16.86
C PHE A 79 -4.02 -9.58 -15.42
N TYR A 80 -4.80 -8.52 -15.25
CA TYR A 80 -5.40 -8.15 -13.98
C TYR A 80 -6.86 -7.74 -14.16
N ALA A 81 -7.69 -8.11 -13.18
CA ALA A 81 -9.09 -7.73 -13.20
C ALA A 81 -9.23 -6.22 -12.99
N THR A 82 -9.92 -5.54 -13.91
CA THR A 82 -10.27 -4.12 -13.79
C THR A 82 -11.57 -3.88 -13.00
N VAL A 83 -12.28 -4.96 -12.66
CA VAL A 83 -13.57 -4.91 -11.95
C VAL A 83 -13.39 -4.34 -10.54
N MET A 84 -12.22 -4.52 -9.92
CA MET A 84 -11.87 -3.91 -8.63
C MET A 84 -10.78 -2.87 -8.85
N PRO A 85 -10.91 -1.67 -8.26
CA PRO A 85 -9.90 -0.63 -8.42
C PRO A 85 -8.57 -1.07 -7.81
N LEU A 86 -7.49 -0.90 -8.57
CA LEU A 86 -6.13 -1.06 -8.07
C LEU A 86 -5.71 0.27 -7.42
N LYS A 87 -5.17 0.20 -6.20
CA LYS A 87 -4.54 1.35 -5.54
C LYS A 87 -3.06 1.07 -5.33
N ILE A 88 -2.25 2.09 -5.59
CA ILE A 88 -0.81 2.05 -5.39
C ILE A 88 -0.47 3.18 -4.42
N LEU A 89 0.22 2.83 -3.33
CA LEU A 89 0.69 3.78 -2.33
C LEU A 89 2.20 3.82 -2.35
N LEU A 90 2.75 5.02 -2.44
CA LEU A 90 4.14 5.32 -2.11
C LEU A 90 4.20 5.75 -0.65
N ILE A 91 5.04 5.06 0.14
CA ILE A 91 5.23 5.32 1.56
C ILE A 91 6.69 5.64 1.82
N GLU A 92 6.90 6.77 2.50
CA GLU A 92 8.21 7.27 2.89
C GLU A 92 8.22 7.62 4.38
N LYS A 93 9.42 7.70 4.97
CA LYS A 93 9.58 8.20 6.34
C LYS A 93 9.12 9.64 6.37
N GLY A 94 8.21 9.99 7.30
CA GLY A 94 7.86 11.40 7.48
C GLY A 94 9.03 12.18 8.05
N SER A 95 9.16 13.43 7.62
CA SER A 95 10.10 14.36 8.22
C SER A 95 9.79 14.50 9.71
N ALA A 96 10.83 14.44 10.56
CA ALA A 96 10.71 15.02 11.89
C ALA A 96 10.43 16.52 11.69
N ALA A 97 9.36 17.01 12.31
CA ALA A 97 9.13 18.44 12.48
C ALA A 97 10.06 18.97 13.59
#